data_AF-A0A565B7R1-F1
#
_entry.id   AF-A0A565B7R1-F1
#
_cell.length_a   1.000
_cell.length_b   1.000
_cell.length_c   1.000
_cell.angle_alpha   90.00
_cell.angle_beta   90.00
_cell.angle_gamma   90.00
#
_symmetry.space_group_name_H-M   'P 1'
#
loop_
_entity.id
_entity.type
_entity.pdbx_description
1 polymer ?
#
loop_
_entity_poly.entity_id
_entity_poly.type
_entity_poly.pdbx_seq_one_letter_code
_entity_poly.pdbx_strand_id
1 'polypeptide(L)'
;MGYVNVEKRWVFPLVITSLVCVFLLATSFNMGLVSSLRKINGIFSIIPSRLVKNQTRLDFAESKVARQTHVSSHEDKLPRFAYLVSGSKGDVEKLWRTLRAVYHPRNQYVVHLDLESPVDERLELASRIDKDPMYSKTGNVYMITKANLVTYRGPTMVANTLHACAVLLKRNANWDWFINLSASDYPLVTQDDLLHTFSTLDRNLNFIEHTSELGWKEEKRAMPLMIDPGLYLLNKSDIFWVTPRRSLPTAFKLFTGSAWMALSRSFVEYCIWGWDNLPRTMLMYYTNFVSSPEGYFQTVICNVPEFSKTAVNHDLHYISWDTPPQQHPHVLSLNDTVKMISSGAAFARKFRRDDKVLDMIDKLLRRRNGEDGFTPGGWCSGKPKCSMVGDVANLKPSVGAKRLQGLVDRLVNEAKTGLNQCK
;
A
#
# COMPACT_ATOMS: atom_id res chain seq x y z
N MET A 1 56.28 52.64 2.32
CA MET A 1 56.66 51.21 2.40
C MET A 1 56.59 50.80 3.86
N GLY A 2 55.42 50.36 4.32
CA GLY A 2 55.19 49.99 5.73
C GLY A 2 55.00 48.48 5.83
N TYR A 3 56.05 47.77 6.23
CA TYR A 3 55.98 46.34 6.51
C TYR A 3 55.18 46.16 7.81
N VAL A 4 53.95 45.65 7.69
CA VAL A 4 53.13 45.27 8.84
C VAL A 4 53.75 44.00 9.43
N ASN A 5 54.51 44.20 10.50
CA ASN A 5 55.14 43.15 11.28
C ASN A 5 54.04 42.49 12.14
N VAL A 6 53.30 41.53 11.55
CA VAL A 6 52.33 40.72 12.29
C VAL A 6 53.11 39.90 13.31
N GLU A 7 52.96 40.23 14.59
CA GLU A 7 53.56 39.48 15.68
C GLU A 7 53.27 37.98 15.51
N LYS A 8 54.34 37.16 15.49
CA LYS A 8 54.27 35.69 15.30
C LYS A 8 53.33 34.97 16.27
N ARG A 9 52.90 35.63 17.36
CA ARG A 9 51.90 35.11 18.32
C ARG A 9 50.49 34.97 17.73
N TRP A 10 50.11 35.80 16.76
CA TRP A 10 48.75 35.80 16.19
C TRP A 10 48.62 34.97 14.91
N VAL A 11 49.74 34.61 14.28
CA VAL A 11 49.75 33.79 13.06
C VAL A 11 49.17 32.40 13.33
N PHE A 12 49.52 31.79 14.46
CA PHE A 12 49.08 30.44 14.80
C PHE A 12 47.57 30.33 15.09
N PRO A 13 46.96 31.19 15.93
CA PRO A 13 45.50 31.24 16.08
C PRO A 13 44.78 31.48 14.77
N LEU A 14 45.25 32.41 13.94
CA LEU A 14 44.57 32.82 12.70
C LEU A 14 44.60 31.71 11.64
N VAL A 15 45.69 30.95 11.56
CA VAL A 15 45.77 29.74 10.72
C VAL A 15 44.82 28.64 11.20
N ILE A 16 44.73 28.41 12.52
CA ILE A 16 43.80 27.42 13.09
C ILE A 16 42.34 27.83 12.82
N THR A 17 41.99 29.10 13.07
CA THR A 17 40.63 29.60 12.81
C THR A 17 40.29 29.48 11.33
N SER A 18 41.23 29.80 10.43
CA SER A 18 41.04 29.64 8.99
C SER A 18 40.83 28.17 8.59
N LEU A 19 41.61 27.23 9.17
CA LEU A 19 41.46 25.80 8.91
C LEU A 19 40.11 25.27 9.39
N VAL A 20 39.66 25.69 10.58
CA VAL A 20 38.35 25.33 11.12
C VAL A 20 37.22 25.91 10.26
N CYS A 21 37.32 27.17 9.81
CA CYS A 21 36.33 27.76 8.91
C CYS A 21 36.28 27.05 7.55
N VAL A 22 37.42 26.67 6.97
CA VAL A 22 37.46 25.89 5.71
C VAL A 22 36.88 24.50 5.91
N PHE A 23 37.14 23.84 7.04
CA PHE A 23 36.56 22.54 7.37
C PHE A 23 35.03 22.62 7.56
N LEU A 24 34.53 23.65 8.25
CA LEU A 24 33.10 23.89 8.43
C LEU A 24 32.41 24.24 7.09
N LEU A 25 33.05 25.03 6.24
CA LEU A 25 32.58 25.30 4.87
C LEU A 25 32.54 24.00 4.05
N ALA A 26 33.61 23.22 4.03
CA ALA A 26 33.67 21.96 3.28
C ALA A 26 32.63 20.93 3.75
N THR A 27 32.38 20.86 5.06
CA THR A 27 31.33 20.00 5.63
C THR A 27 29.92 20.53 5.35
N SER A 28 29.71 21.85 5.35
CA SER A 28 28.42 22.46 4.99
C SER A 28 28.02 22.21 3.53
N PHE A 29 28.98 22.20 2.60
CA PHE A 29 28.75 21.82 1.19
C PHE A 29 28.65 20.30 0.99
N ASN A 30 29.15 19.49 1.92
CA ASN A 30 29.03 18.01 1.89
C ASN A 30 27.77 17.46 2.56
N MET A 31 26.95 18.28 3.23
CA MET A 31 25.68 17.83 3.82
C MET A 31 24.60 17.44 2.78
N GLY A 32 24.87 17.65 1.49
CA GLY A 32 24.07 17.11 0.38
C GLY A 32 24.41 15.69 -0.06
N LEU A 33 25.47 15.06 0.47
CA LEU A 33 25.92 13.72 0.04
C LEU A 33 26.02 12.67 1.17
N VAL A 34 25.71 13.03 2.42
CA VAL A 34 25.80 12.13 3.59
C VAL A 34 24.62 11.13 3.70
N SER A 35 23.73 11.06 2.71
CA SER A 35 22.78 9.94 2.59
C SER A 35 23.37 8.67 1.93
N SER A 36 24.63 8.70 1.46
CA SER A 36 25.22 7.61 0.67
C SER A 36 26.46 6.91 1.26
N LEU A 37 26.85 7.15 2.51
CA LEU A 37 28.02 6.50 3.11
C LEU A 37 27.64 5.41 4.13
N ARG A 38 27.05 4.32 3.62
CA ARG A 38 27.19 2.95 4.17
C ARG A 38 27.29 1.93 3.04
N LYS A 39 28.34 2.06 2.22
CA LYS A 39 28.88 0.96 1.41
C LYS A 39 30.37 1.18 1.21
N ILE A 40 31.17 0.79 2.20
CA ILE A 40 32.56 0.39 1.96
C ILE A 40 32.67 -1.02 2.51
N ASN A 41 32.39 -1.98 1.62
CA ASN A 41 32.96 -3.33 1.62
C ASN A 41 32.61 -3.95 0.28
N GLY A 42 33.63 -4.23 -0.53
CA GLY A 42 33.51 -4.83 -1.85
C GLY A 42 34.50 -4.27 -2.85
N ILE A 43 35.81 -4.41 -2.59
CA ILE A 43 36.84 -4.29 -3.61
C ILE A 43 36.93 -5.65 -4.31
N PHE A 44 37.07 -5.61 -5.64
CA PHE A 44 37.21 -6.71 -6.62
C PHE A 44 35.92 -7.26 -7.27
N SER A 45 35.57 -6.73 -8.44
CA SER A 45 35.64 -7.51 -9.69
C SER A 45 35.56 -6.60 -10.93
N ILE A 46 36.37 -6.95 -11.91
CA ILE A 46 36.73 -6.27 -13.15
C ILE A 46 35.76 -6.72 -14.26
N ILE A 47 35.12 -5.83 -15.03
CA ILE A 47 34.72 -6.00 -16.47
C ILE A 47 34.53 -4.59 -17.12
N PRO A 48 34.88 -4.39 -18.42
CA PRO A 48 35.14 -3.07 -19.02
C PRO A 48 33.95 -2.34 -19.67
N SER A 49 34.22 -1.06 -19.89
CA SER A 49 33.47 0.03 -20.52
C SER A 49 32.65 -0.30 -21.79
N ARG A 50 31.39 0.12 -21.80
CA ARG A 50 30.71 0.61 -23.01
C ARG A 50 30.13 2.01 -22.75
N LEU A 51 30.65 2.96 -23.52
CA LEU A 51 30.16 4.33 -23.70
C LEU A 51 28.66 4.32 -24.03
N VAL A 52 27.86 5.01 -23.24
CA VAL A 52 26.54 5.50 -23.68
C VAL A 52 26.53 7.01 -23.46
N LYS A 53 26.40 7.73 -24.58
CA LYS A 53 26.29 9.20 -24.63
C LYS A 53 25.09 9.66 -23.79
N ASN A 54 25.35 10.54 -22.83
CA ASN A 54 24.32 11.31 -22.15
C ASN A 54 23.70 12.33 -23.13
N GLN A 55 22.41 12.20 -23.39
CA GLN A 55 21.55 13.33 -23.74
C GLN A 55 20.55 13.50 -22.59
N THR A 56 20.79 14.50 -21.76
CA THR A 56 19.84 15.00 -20.77
C THR A 56 18.72 15.75 -21.48
N ARG A 57 17.58 15.08 -21.72
CA ARG A 57 16.30 15.77 -21.87
C ARG A 57 15.64 15.85 -20.50
N LEU A 58 15.36 17.07 -20.06
CA LEU A 58 14.50 17.36 -18.91
C LEU A 58 13.05 17.12 -19.33
N ASP A 59 12.54 15.91 -19.08
CA ASP A 59 11.13 15.60 -19.25
C ASP A 59 10.35 16.06 -18.00
N PHE A 60 9.57 17.13 -18.15
CA PHE A 60 8.59 17.57 -17.15
C PHE A 60 7.41 16.59 -17.09
N ALA A 61 6.84 16.36 -15.91
CA ALA A 61 5.72 15.44 -15.69
C ALA A 61 4.49 15.71 -16.58
N GLU A 62 4.29 16.96 -16.99
CA GLU A 62 3.20 17.40 -17.87
C GLU A 62 3.31 16.83 -19.30
N SER A 63 4.52 16.54 -19.80
CA SER A 63 4.71 16.04 -21.17
C SER A 63 4.25 14.58 -21.34
N LYS A 64 4.12 13.83 -20.24
CA LYS A 64 3.52 12.49 -20.22
C LYS A 64 2.00 12.50 -20.27
N VAL A 65 1.36 13.59 -19.82
CA VAL A 65 -0.11 13.71 -19.85
C VAL A 65 -0.61 13.97 -21.27
N ALA A 66 0.17 14.69 -22.09
CA ALA A 66 -0.21 15.03 -23.48
C ALA A 66 0.19 13.98 -24.53
N ARG A 67 0.91 12.91 -24.16
CA ARG A 67 1.34 11.84 -25.08
C ARG A 67 0.89 10.46 -24.60
N GLN A 68 -0.40 10.29 -24.36
CA GLN A 68 -1.03 8.99 -24.56
C GLN A 68 -1.25 8.78 -26.07
N THR A 69 -0.16 8.58 -26.80
CA THR A 69 -0.26 7.93 -28.11
C THR A 69 -0.71 6.50 -27.84
N HIS A 70 -1.96 6.19 -28.21
CA HIS A 70 -2.50 4.84 -28.32
C HIS A 70 -1.53 3.98 -29.15
N VAL A 71 -0.64 3.26 -28.47
CA VAL A 71 0.06 2.14 -29.08
C VAL A 71 -0.90 0.96 -28.97
N SER A 72 -1.61 0.72 -30.07
CA SER A 72 -2.38 -0.48 -30.33
C SER A 72 -1.44 -1.68 -30.40
N SER A 73 -1.00 -2.17 -29.24
CA SER A 73 -0.64 -3.57 -29.07
C SER A 73 -1.93 -4.28 -28.66
N HIS A 74 -2.38 -5.29 -29.42
CA HIS A 74 -3.53 -6.16 -29.09
C HIS A 74 -3.89 -6.09 -27.59
N GLU A 75 -4.90 -5.26 -27.25
CA GLU A 75 -5.07 -4.80 -25.87
C GLU A 75 -5.30 -6.01 -24.97
N ASP A 76 -4.34 -6.24 -24.09
CA ASP A 76 -4.43 -7.22 -23.03
C ASP A 76 -5.57 -6.80 -22.08
N LYS A 77 -6.79 -7.26 -22.38
CA LYS A 77 -8.03 -6.86 -21.68
C LYS A 77 -8.08 -7.33 -20.24
N LEU A 78 -7.19 -8.23 -19.81
CA LEU A 78 -7.20 -8.73 -18.45
C LEU A 78 -6.55 -7.73 -17.51
N PRO A 79 -7.13 -7.48 -16.32
CA PRO A 79 -6.54 -6.52 -15.42
C PRO A 79 -5.33 -7.11 -14.68
N ARG A 80 -4.64 -6.25 -13.94
CA ARG A 80 -3.49 -6.58 -13.10
C ARG A 80 -3.67 -5.91 -11.76
N PHE A 81 -3.60 -6.70 -10.70
CA PHE A 81 -3.69 -6.18 -9.34
C PHE A 81 -2.30 -5.99 -8.74
N ALA A 82 -2.18 -4.96 -7.92
CA ALA A 82 -1.05 -4.67 -7.08
C ALA A 82 -1.49 -4.78 -5.62
N TYR A 83 -0.85 -5.64 -4.83
CA TYR A 83 -1.23 -5.88 -3.45
C TYR A 83 -0.22 -5.29 -2.47
N LEU A 84 -0.69 -4.67 -1.40
CA LEU A 84 0.03 -4.62 -0.13
C LEU A 84 -0.51 -5.74 0.76
N VAL A 85 0.34 -6.72 1.11
CA VAL A 85 0.01 -7.76 2.09
C VAL A 85 0.85 -7.51 3.34
N SER A 86 0.22 -7.04 4.42
CA SER A 86 0.91 -6.45 5.57
C SER A 86 0.55 -7.10 6.91
N GLY A 87 1.48 -7.19 7.83
CA GLY A 87 1.24 -7.78 9.15
C GLY A 87 2.17 -7.20 10.21
N SER A 88 2.07 -7.73 11.42
CA SER A 88 2.87 -7.34 12.57
C SER A 88 3.43 -8.58 13.29
N LYS A 89 3.87 -8.40 14.53
CA LYS A 89 4.50 -9.44 15.35
C LYS A 89 3.67 -10.72 15.40
N GLY A 90 4.27 -11.85 15.07
CA GLY A 90 3.64 -13.17 15.11
C GLY A 90 2.74 -13.50 13.90
N ASP A 91 2.69 -12.63 12.88
CA ASP A 91 1.82 -12.79 11.71
C ASP A 91 2.48 -13.55 10.54
N VAL A 92 3.74 -14.00 10.66
CA VAL A 92 4.50 -14.65 9.57
C VAL A 92 3.68 -15.73 8.85
N GLU A 93 3.08 -16.66 9.59
CA GLU A 93 2.30 -17.76 8.97
C GLU A 93 0.99 -17.29 8.34
N LYS A 94 0.29 -16.32 8.97
CA LYS A 94 -0.94 -15.78 8.41
C LYS A 94 -0.68 -15.01 7.12
N LEU A 95 0.40 -14.21 7.10
CA LEU A 95 0.85 -13.53 5.89
C LEU A 95 1.25 -14.51 4.80
N TRP A 96 2.02 -15.54 5.14
CA TRP A 96 2.45 -16.56 4.19
C TRP A 96 1.25 -17.26 3.54
N ARG A 97 0.29 -17.69 4.36
CA ARG A 97 -0.96 -18.32 3.92
C ARG A 97 -1.79 -17.39 3.03
N THR A 98 -1.95 -16.13 3.44
CA THR A 98 -2.71 -15.11 2.69
C THR A 98 -2.06 -14.80 1.36
N LEU A 99 -0.75 -14.54 1.35
CA LEU A 99 0.02 -14.25 0.13
C LEU A 99 -0.12 -15.36 -0.91
N ARG A 100 -0.01 -16.63 -0.48
CA ARG A 100 -0.21 -17.79 -1.36
C ARG A 100 -1.66 -17.92 -1.85
N ALA A 101 -2.64 -17.55 -1.02
CA ALA A 101 -4.05 -17.58 -1.38
C ALA A 101 -4.40 -16.53 -2.46
N VAL A 102 -3.79 -15.34 -2.39
CA VAL A 102 -4.02 -14.24 -3.35
C VAL A 102 -3.02 -14.20 -4.51
N TYR A 103 -2.10 -15.17 -4.61
CA TYR A 103 -1.06 -15.15 -5.63
C TYR A 103 -1.58 -15.44 -7.05
N HIS A 104 -1.12 -14.65 -8.01
CA HIS A 104 -1.26 -14.86 -9.45
C HIS A 104 -0.02 -14.26 -10.14
N PRO A 105 0.58 -14.95 -11.13
CA PRO A 105 1.83 -14.50 -11.78
C PRO A 105 1.70 -13.16 -12.53
N ARG A 106 0.47 -12.78 -12.90
CA ARG A 106 0.16 -11.52 -13.59
C ARG A 106 0.17 -10.28 -12.67
N ASN A 107 -0.04 -10.49 -11.37
CA ASN A 107 -0.18 -9.43 -10.37
C ASN A 107 1.18 -9.02 -9.79
N GLN A 108 1.20 -7.97 -8.97
CA GLN A 108 2.36 -7.48 -8.23
C GLN A 108 2.08 -7.48 -6.73
N TYR A 109 3.08 -7.78 -5.92
CA TYR A 109 2.92 -7.90 -4.47
C TYR A 109 4.04 -7.15 -3.74
N VAL A 110 3.64 -6.29 -2.81
CA VAL A 110 4.50 -5.76 -1.76
C VAL A 110 4.10 -6.42 -0.45
N VAL A 111 5.08 -7.02 0.22
CA VAL A 111 4.92 -7.69 1.51
C VAL A 111 5.62 -6.87 2.59
N HIS A 112 4.95 -6.67 3.71
CA HIS A 112 5.47 -5.87 4.82
C HIS A 112 5.14 -6.49 6.18
N LEU A 113 6.15 -6.62 7.03
CA LEU A 113 5.99 -6.85 8.46
C LEU A 113 6.46 -5.56 9.15
N ASP A 114 5.63 -5.04 10.06
CA ASP A 114 5.91 -3.77 10.73
C ASP A 114 7.10 -3.85 11.71
N LEU A 115 7.49 -2.69 12.22
CA LEU A 115 8.66 -2.58 13.09
C LEU A 115 8.47 -3.26 14.46
N GLU A 116 7.24 -3.59 14.87
CA GLU A 116 7.02 -4.42 16.06
C GLU A 116 7.40 -5.88 15.84
N SER A 117 7.40 -6.35 14.59
CA SER A 117 7.89 -7.68 14.26
C SER A 117 9.40 -7.79 14.53
N PRO A 118 9.82 -8.81 15.30
CA PRO A 118 11.23 -9.12 15.50
C PRO A 118 12.01 -9.22 14.18
N VAL A 119 13.30 -8.85 14.22
CA VAL A 119 14.16 -8.83 13.04
C VAL A 119 14.23 -10.22 12.39
N ASP A 120 14.30 -11.27 13.20
CA ASP A 120 14.28 -12.68 12.80
C ASP A 120 13.01 -13.06 12.05
N GLU A 121 11.81 -12.70 12.53
CA GLU A 121 10.56 -12.93 11.78
C GLU A 121 10.58 -12.24 10.39
N ARG A 122 11.11 -11.01 10.34
CA ARG A 122 11.20 -10.26 9.08
C ARG A 122 12.23 -10.87 8.12
N LEU A 123 13.37 -11.31 8.62
CA LEU A 123 14.40 -11.97 7.82
C LEU A 123 13.96 -13.37 7.38
N GLU A 124 13.21 -14.07 8.22
CA GLU A 124 12.62 -15.36 7.89
C GLU A 124 11.65 -15.23 6.72
N LEU A 125 10.66 -14.32 6.80
CA LEU A 125 9.71 -14.12 5.71
C LEU A 125 10.41 -13.66 4.43
N ALA A 126 11.43 -12.81 4.53
CA ALA A 126 12.24 -12.39 3.37
C ALA A 126 12.96 -13.59 2.73
N SER A 127 13.58 -14.45 3.55
CA SER A 127 14.23 -15.67 3.10
C SER A 127 13.24 -16.66 2.50
N ARG A 128 12.02 -16.80 3.05
CA ARG A 128 10.97 -17.68 2.50
C ARG A 128 10.55 -17.21 1.11
N ILE A 129 10.37 -15.89 0.92
CA ILE A 129 9.99 -15.32 -0.37
C ILE A 129 11.11 -15.50 -1.40
N ASP A 130 12.36 -15.21 -1.04
CA ASP A 130 13.51 -15.31 -1.94
C ASP A 130 13.79 -16.75 -2.40
N LYS A 131 13.61 -17.73 -1.50
CA LYS A 131 13.84 -19.15 -1.79
C LYS A 131 12.65 -19.85 -2.44
N ASP A 132 11.47 -19.23 -2.48
CA ASP A 132 10.31 -19.84 -3.12
C ASP A 132 10.50 -19.86 -4.66
N PRO A 133 10.46 -21.03 -5.31
CA PRO A 133 10.74 -21.15 -6.74
C PRO A 133 9.71 -20.41 -7.61
N MET A 134 8.46 -20.27 -7.15
CA MET A 134 7.43 -19.54 -7.90
C MET A 134 7.68 -18.03 -7.85
N TYR A 135 7.95 -17.50 -6.66
CA TYR A 135 8.19 -16.07 -6.46
C TYR A 135 9.52 -15.61 -7.09
N SER A 136 10.59 -16.37 -6.88
CA SER A 136 11.91 -16.05 -7.45
C SER A 136 11.92 -16.07 -8.98
N LYS A 137 11.30 -17.08 -9.59
CA LYS A 137 11.21 -17.20 -11.06
C LYS A 137 10.34 -16.11 -11.69
N THR A 138 9.21 -15.78 -11.05
CA THR A 138 8.26 -14.79 -11.59
C THR A 138 8.70 -13.36 -11.29
N GLY A 139 9.39 -13.14 -10.17
CA GLY A 139 9.96 -11.84 -9.79
C GLY A 139 8.92 -10.77 -9.41
N ASN A 140 7.68 -11.17 -9.09
CA ASN A 140 6.55 -10.27 -8.86
C ASN A 140 6.17 -10.06 -7.38
N VAL A 141 6.96 -10.59 -6.44
CA VAL A 141 6.79 -10.40 -4.99
C VAL A 141 8.00 -9.67 -4.43
N TYR A 142 7.76 -8.55 -3.73
CA TYR A 142 8.80 -7.75 -3.12
C TYR A 142 8.53 -7.53 -1.64
N MET A 143 9.50 -7.88 -0.78
CA MET A 143 9.41 -7.61 0.64
C MET A 143 10.09 -6.29 1.01
N ILE A 144 9.38 -5.44 1.77
CA ILE A 144 9.97 -4.27 2.43
C ILE A 144 10.79 -4.75 3.63
N THR A 145 12.11 -4.73 3.50
CA THR A 145 13.04 -5.17 4.57
C THR A 145 13.31 -4.09 5.61
N LYS A 146 13.29 -2.81 5.19
CA LYS A 146 13.32 -1.65 6.11
C LYS A 146 11.89 -1.39 6.60
N ALA A 147 11.50 -2.09 7.66
CA ALA A 147 10.16 -2.03 8.22
C ALA A 147 9.80 -0.62 8.71
N ASN A 148 8.60 -0.17 8.36
CA ASN A 148 7.97 1.01 8.95
C ASN A 148 7.27 0.60 10.27
N LEU A 149 7.25 1.50 11.25
CA LEU A 149 6.39 1.37 12.41
C LEU A 149 4.95 1.70 12.00
N VAL A 150 3.97 0.90 12.45
CA VAL A 150 2.57 1.04 12.02
C VAL A 150 1.65 1.13 13.24
N THR A 151 0.89 2.21 13.31
CA THR A 151 -0.16 2.49 14.30
C THR A 151 -1.49 2.66 13.57
N TYR A 152 -2.55 2.08 14.14
CA TYR A 152 -3.89 2.19 13.55
C TYR A 152 -4.55 3.53 13.87
N ARG A 153 -4.37 4.02 15.11
CA ARG A 153 -4.96 5.27 15.59
C ARG A 153 -4.25 6.51 15.05
N GLY A 154 -3.01 6.37 14.59
CA GLY A 154 -2.19 7.45 14.06
C GLY A 154 -2.02 7.38 12.53
N PRO A 155 -1.20 8.28 11.97
CA PRO A 155 -1.01 8.41 10.52
C PRO A 155 -0.04 7.38 9.93
N THR A 156 0.71 6.63 10.76
CA THR A 156 1.82 5.80 10.25
C THR A 156 1.34 4.63 9.38
N MET A 157 0.11 4.12 9.58
CA MET A 157 -0.49 3.17 8.66
C MET A 157 -0.78 3.79 7.27
N VAL A 158 -1.24 5.04 7.21
CA VAL A 158 -1.39 5.77 5.92
C VAL A 158 -0.03 5.90 5.24
N ALA A 159 1.00 6.31 5.99
CA ALA A 159 2.35 6.43 5.48
C ALA A 159 2.91 5.09 4.94
N ASN A 160 2.64 3.98 5.63
CA ASN A 160 3.02 2.64 5.19
C ASN A 160 2.31 2.23 3.88
N THR A 161 1.00 2.48 3.78
CA THR A 161 0.22 2.23 2.56
C THR A 161 0.75 3.03 1.38
N LEU A 162 1.01 4.33 1.58
CA LEU A 162 1.59 5.20 0.54
C LEU A 162 3.02 4.77 0.16
N HIS A 163 3.83 4.32 1.11
CA HIS A 163 5.15 3.77 0.83
C HIS A 163 5.05 2.50 -0.04
N ALA A 164 4.14 1.57 0.27
CA ALA A 164 3.90 0.40 -0.57
C ALA A 164 3.44 0.78 -1.99
N CYS A 165 2.53 1.74 -2.12
CA CYS A 165 2.10 2.29 -3.40
C CYS A 165 3.27 2.87 -4.19
N ALA A 166 4.13 3.68 -3.56
CA ALA A 166 5.31 4.25 -4.21
C ALA A 166 6.29 3.16 -4.70
N VAL A 167 6.48 2.10 -3.91
CA VAL A 167 7.27 0.94 -4.31
C VAL A 167 6.65 0.25 -5.52
N LEU A 168 5.34 -0.01 -5.52
CA LEU A 168 4.62 -0.64 -6.63
C LEU A 168 4.71 0.19 -7.91
N LEU A 169 4.51 1.50 -7.84
CA LEU A 169 4.64 2.42 -8.98
C LEU A 169 6.07 2.41 -9.55
N LYS A 170 7.08 2.37 -8.68
CA LYS A 170 8.50 2.35 -9.09
C LYS A 170 8.91 1.02 -9.71
N ARG A 171 8.41 -0.10 -9.19
CA ARG A 171 8.83 -1.45 -9.61
C ARG A 171 8.13 -1.91 -10.88
N ASN A 172 6.88 -1.53 -11.09
CA ASN A 172 6.13 -1.95 -12.26
C ASN A 172 5.12 -0.88 -12.71
N ALA A 173 5.19 -0.51 -13.98
CA ALA A 173 4.27 0.44 -14.60
C ALA A 173 2.91 -0.20 -14.97
N ASN A 174 2.83 -1.52 -15.04
CA ASN A 174 1.71 -2.24 -15.65
C ASN A 174 0.86 -2.93 -14.58
N TRP A 175 0.07 -2.15 -13.84
CA TRP A 175 -1.01 -2.64 -12.98
C TRP A 175 -2.18 -1.66 -12.97
N ASP A 176 -3.39 -2.13 -12.70
CA ASP A 176 -4.62 -1.35 -12.85
C ASP A 176 -5.23 -0.95 -11.51
N TRP A 177 -5.21 -1.85 -10.52
CA TRP A 177 -5.75 -1.57 -9.18
C TRP A 177 -4.79 -1.97 -8.07
N PHE A 178 -4.68 -1.12 -7.06
CA PHE A 178 -4.04 -1.37 -5.78
C PHE A 178 -5.04 -1.91 -4.77
N ILE A 179 -4.71 -2.96 -4.03
CA ILE A 179 -5.51 -3.52 -2.93
C ILE A 179 -4.62 -3.68 -1.69
N ASN A 180 -5.04 -3.15 -0.54
CA ASN A 180 -4.37 -3.41 0.73
C ASN A 180 -5.06 -4.54 1.48
N LEU A 181 -4.26 -5.41 2.12
CA LEU A 181 -4.69 -6.52 2.97
C LEU A 181 -3.79 -6.58 4.22
N SER A 182 -4.36 -6.95 5.36
CA SER A 182 -3.61 -7.35 6.54
C SER A 182 -3.50 -8.87 6.65
N ALA A 183 -2.66 -9.32 7.57
CA ALA A 183 -2.59 -10.70 8.03
C ALA A 183 -3.88 -11.22 8.71
N SER A 184 -4.91 -10.39 8.86
CA SER A 184 -6.21 -10.81 9.39
C SER A 184 -7.31 -10.85 8.32
N ASP A 185 -6.97 -10.53 7.08
CA ASP A 185 -7.85 -10.60 5.90
C ASP A 185 -7.65 -11.93 5.17
N TYR A 186 -8.67 -12.39 4.47
CA TYR A 186 -8.57 -13.59 3.63
C TYR A 186 -9.49 -13.50 2.40
N PRO A 187 -9.07 -13.99 1.21
CA PRO A 187 -9.90 -13.95 0.02
C PRO A 187 -11.08 -14.92 0.08
N LEU A 188 -12.24 -14.51 -0.42
CA LEU A 188 -13.45 -15.34 -0.58
C LEU A 188 -13.66 -15.82 -2.03
N VAL A 189 -12.81 -15.34 -2.94
CA VAL A 189 -12.80 -15.65 -4.37
C VAL A 189 -11.39 -15.96 -4.83
N THR A 190 -11.25 -16.71 -5.93
CA THR A 190 -9.94 -16.96 -6.53
C THR A 190 -9.44 -15.72 -7.29
N GLN A 191 -8.14 -15.67 -7.61
CA GLN A 191 -7.61 -14.59 -8.44
C GLN A 191 -8.22 -14.58 -9.84
N ASP A 192 -8.51 -15.76 -10.41
CA ASP A 192 -9.20 -15.87 -11.70
C ASP A 192 -10.63 -15.30 -11.64
N ASP A 193 -11.34 -15.49 -10.51
CA ASP A 193 -12.66 -14.89 -10.30
C ASP A 193 -12.58 -13.36 -10.28
N LEU A 194 -11.59 -12.82 -9.56
CA LEU A 194 -11.38 -11.39 -9.44
C LEU A 194 -10.97 -10.77 -10.78
N LEU A 195 -9.99 -11.37 -11.47
CA LEU A 195 -9.54 -10.95 -12.80
C LEU A 195 -10.66 -10.98 -13.83
N HIS A 196 -11.48 -12.04 -13.82
CA HIS A 196 -12.63 -12.17 -14.72
C HIS A 196 -13.64 -11.05 -14.45
N THR A 197 -14.03 -10.86 -13.19
CA THR A 197 -15.05 -9.86 -12.81
C THR A 197 -14.59 -8.45 -13.13
N PHE A 198 -13.32 -8.13 -12.89
CA PHE A 198 -12.77 -6.80 -13.14
C PHE A 198 -12.43 -6.54 -14.61
N SER A 199 -12.40 -7.58 -15.46
CA SER A 199 -12.01 -7.43 -16.88
C SER A 199 -12.92 -6.47 -17.65
N THR A 200 -14.20 -6.38 -17.29
CA THR A 200 -15.21 -5.55 -17.95
C THR A 200 -15.40 -4.17 -17.31
N LEU A 201 -14.73 -3.90 -16.19
CA LEU A 201 -14.89 -2.64 -15.46
C LEU A 201 -14.01 -1.53 -16.03
N ASP A 202 -14.48 -0.29 -15.88
CA ASP A 202 -13.62 0.88 -16.10
C ASP A 202 -12.47 0.87 -15.08
N ARG A 203 -11.22 0.92 -15.58
CA ARG A 203 -9.98 0.87 -14.78
C ARG A 203 -9.83 2.07 -13.85
N ASN A 204 -10.59 3.14 -14.06
CA ASN A 204 -10.57 4.34 -13.23
C ASN A 204 -11.44 4.21 -11.97
N LEU A 205 -12.27 3.18 -11.84
CA LEU A 205 -13.13 3.00 -10.66
C LEU A 205 -12.30 2.72 -9.41
N ASN A 206 -12.72 3.31 -8.29
CA ASN A 206 -12.10 3.18 -6.97
C ASN A 206 -13.13 2.62 -5.98
N PHE A 207 -12.94 1.41 -5.49
CA PHE A 207 -13.78 0.81 -4.46
C PHE A 207 -13.27 1.26 -3.09
N ILE A 208 -13.93 2.28 -2.53
CA ILE A 208 -13.58 2.93 -1.28
C ILE A 208 -14.85 3.30 -0.54
N GLU A 209 -15.10 2.66 0.60
CA GLU A 209 -16.21 3.03 1.48
C GLU A 209 -15.98 4.44 2.04
N HIS A 210 -16.99 5.30 1.96
CA HIS A 210 -16.94 6.66 2.45
C HIS A 210 -18.31 7.19 2.92
N THR A 211 -18.28 8.10 3.88
CA THR A 211 -19.40 8.95 4.29
C THR A 211 -18.87 10.29 4.78
N SER A 212 -19.60 11.37 4.49
CA SER A 212 -19.36 12.68 5.11
C SER A 212 -20.18 12.91 6.37
N GLU A 213 -21.00 11.95 6.79
CA GLU A 213 -21.73 11.99 8.05
C GLU A 213 -20.80 11.51 9.17
N LEU A 214 -19.98 12.43 9.69
CA LEU A 214 -18.97 12.08 10.69
C LEU A 214 -19.60 11.76 12.06
N GLY A 215 -20.71 12.41 12.42
CA GLY A 215 -21.36 12.25 13.71
C GLY A 215 -20.39 12.48 14.87
N TRP A 216 -20.33 11.54 15.82
CA TRP A 216 -19.41 11.62 16.97
C TRP A 216 -17.92 11.71 16.57
N LYS A 217 -17.55 11.30 15.35
CA LYS A 217 -16.16 11.35 14.87
C LYS A 217 -15.65 12.79 14.75
N GLU A 218 -16.51 13.78 14.53
CA GLU A 218 -16.09 15.19 14.49
C GLU A 218 -15.42 15.59 15.80
N GLU A 219 -16.15 15.44 16.90
CA GLU A 219 -15.68 15.84 18.23
C GLU A 219 -14.56 14.95 18.78
N LYS A 220 -14.56 13.66 18.43
CA LYS A 220 -13.63 12.67 19.01
C LYS A 220 -12.40 12.38 18.16
N ARG A 221 -12.44 12.63 16.85
CA ARG A 221 -11.34 12.30 15.92
C ARG A 221 -10.78 13.51 15.16
N ALA A 222 -11.64 14.42 14.70
CA ALA A 222 -11.23 15.53 13.83
C ALA A 222 -10.81 16.79 14.60
N MET A 223 -11.62 17.20 15.59
CA MET A 223 -11.39 18.40 16.40
C MET A 223 -10.26 18.28 17.43
N PRO A 224 -10.00 17.12 18.07
CA PRO A 224 -8.85 16.98 18.95
C PRO A 224 -7.54 17.03 18.17
N LEU A 225 -6.50 17.60 18.78
CA LEU A 225 -5.13 17.44 18.30
C LEU A 225 -4.48 16.27 19.04
N MET A 226 -3.81 15.41 18.29
CA MET A 226 -3.07 14.27 18.81
C MET A 226 -1.71 14.18 18.14
N ILE A 227 -0.71 13.66 18.84
CA ILE A 227 0.58 13.30 18.26
C ILE A 227 0.72 11.78 18.39
N ASP A 228 1.13 11.16 17.29
CA ASP A 228 1.54 9.77 17.26
C ASP A 228 3.06 9.68 17.47
N PRO A 229 3.54 9.14 18.62
CA PRO A 229 4.95 8.94 18.85
C PRO A 229 5.63 8.07 17.78
N GLY A 230 4.88 7.23 17.07
CA GLY A 230 5.40 6.38 16.00
C GLY A 230 5.93 7.15 14.79
N LEU A 231 5.72 8.48 14.72
CA LEU A 231 6.36 9.34 13.72
C LEU A 231 7.85 9.62 14.00
N TYR A 232 8.29 9.56 15.26
CA TYR A 232 9.66 9.93 15.65
C TYR A 232 10.35 8.94 16.60
N LEU A 233 9.62 7.97 17.15
CA LEU A 233 10.16 6.88 17.96
C LEU A 233 10.08 5.54 17.22
N LEU A 234 10.93 4.60 17.63
CA LEU A 234 10.95 3.23 17.08
C LEU A 234 10.07 2.27 17.87
N ASN A 235 9.69 2.62 19.10
CA ASN A 235 8.81 1.80 19.93
C ASN A 235 7.36 2.25 19.73
N LYS A 236 6.46 1.29 19.53
CA LYS A 236 5.03 1.57 19.43
C LYS A 236 4.47 2.00 20.79
N SER A 237 3.69 3.07 20.78
CA SER A 237 2.92 3.52 21.93
C SER A 237 1.59 4.11 21.44
N ASP A 238 0.68 4.37 22.38
CA ASP A 238 -0.57 5.03 22.05
C ASP A 238 -0.34 6.52 21.71
N ILE A 239 -1.30 7.10 21.00
CA ILE A 239 -1.31 8.53 20.70
C ILE A 239 -1.44 9.33 22.00
N PHE A 240 -0.87 10.53 22.05
CA PHE A 240 -1.09 11.45 23.15
C PHE A 240 -1.79 12.72 22.69
N TRP A 241 -2.61 13.28 23.57
CA TRP A 241 -3.46 14.43 23.28
C TRP A 241 -2.70 15.73 23.49
N VAL A 242 -3.00 16.72 22.63
CA VAL A 242 -2.45 18.07 22.69
C VAL A 242 -3.57 19.09 22.78
N THR A 243 -3.33 20.18 23.50
CA THR A 243 -4.24 21.33 23.62
C THR A 243 -3.66 22.56 22.90
N PRO A 244 -4.50 23.48 22.39
CA PRO A 244 -5.97 23.44 22.36
C PRO A 244 -6.52 22.49 21.27
N ARG A 245 -7.85 22.27 21.27
CA ARG A 245 -8.55 21.63 20.14
C ARG A 245 -8.62 22.60 18.94
N ARG A 246 -8.94 22.08 17.76
CA ARG A 246 -9.17 22.86 16.54
C ARG A 246 -10.64 22.80 16.09
N SER A 247 -11.06 23.77 15.28
CA SER A 247 -12.30 23.69 14.51
C SER A 247 -12.14 22.73 13.32
N LEU A 248 -13.26 22.32 12.73
CA LEU A 248 -13.26 21.58 11.48
C LEU A 248 -12.71 22.46 10.32
N PRO A 249 -12.08 21.85 9.31
CA PRO A 249 -11.55 22.57 8.17
C PRO A 249 -12.69 23.16 7.32
N THR A 250 -12.47 24.35 6.76
CA THR A 250 -13.40 25.02 5.83
C THR A 250 -12.96 24.91 4.37
N ALA A 251 -11.70 24.54 4.13
CA ALA A 251 -11.11 24.46 2.78
C ALA A 251 -11.44 23.15 2.04
N PHE A 252 -11.89 22.12 2.76
CA PHE A 252 -12.25 20.81 2.22
C PHE A 252 -13.26 20.13 3.13
N LYS A 253 -14.04 19.20 2.58
CA LYS A 253 -15.03 18.41 3.31
C LYS A 253 -14.39 17.13 3.82
N LEU A 254 -14.58 16.80 5.10
CA LEU A 254 -14.07 15.55 5.65
C LEU A 254 -14.94 14.37 5.24
N PHE A 255 -14.29 13.25 4.93
CA PHE A 255 -14.93 11.97 4.74
C PHE A 255 -14.25 10.92 5.61
N THR A 256 -15.03 9.92 6.04
CA THR A 256 -14.51 8.74 6.75
C THR A 256 -15.10 7.45 6.18
N GLY A 257 -14.45 6.32 6.41
CA GLY A 257 -14.94 5.01 5.98
C GLY A 257 -13.98 3.88 6.35
N SER A 258 -13.97 2.82 5.57
CA SER A 258 -13.08 1.67 5.80
C SER A 258 -11.61 2.00 5.51
N ALA A 259 -10.69 1.40 6.27
CA ALA A 259 -9.25 1.48 5.98
C ALA A 259 -8.83 0.55 4.80
N TRP A 260 -9.75 -0.28 4.30
CA TRP A 260 -9.53 -1.21 3.19
C TRP A 260 -10.13 -0.64 1.92
N MET A 261 -9.48 -0.92 0.79
CA MET A 261 -9.84 -0.31 -0.48
C MET A 261 -9.26 -1.08 -1.67
N ALA A 262 -9.90 -0.92 -2.82
CA ALA A 262 -9.30 -1.21 -4.12
C ALA A 262 -9.25 0.08 -4.94
N LEU A 263 -8.06 0.66 -5.09
CA LEU A 263 -7.85 1.96 -5.73
C LEU A 263 -7.32 1.78 -7.15
N SER A 264 -7.87 2.53 -8.10
CA SER A 264 -7.31 2.68 -9.44
C SER A 264 -5.87 3.18 -9.39
N ARG A 265 -5.06 2.77 -10.36
CA ARG A 265 -3.69 3.24 -10.49
C ARG A 265 -3.60 4.76 -10.63
N SER A 266 -4.49 5.38 -11.42
CA SER A 266 -4.50 6.84 -11.63
C SER A 266 -4.69 7.60 -10.31
N PHE A 267 -5.59 7.14 -9.45
CA PHE A 267 -5.78 7.73 -8.13
C PHE A 267 -4.58 7.51 -7.19
N VAL A 268 -3.94 6.34 -7.26
CA VAL A 268 -2.71 6.08 -6.51
C VAL A 268 -1.56 6.97 -7.00
N GLU A 269 -1.39 7.14 -8.30
CA GLU A 269 -0.42 8.06 -8.89
C GLU A 269 -0.66 9.49 -8.42
N TYR A 270 -1.92 9.94 -8.36
CA TYR A 270 -2.27 11.23 -7.79
C TYR A 270 -1.86 11.36 -6.32
N CYS A 271 -2.17 10.36 -5.49
CA CYS A 271 -1.79 10.38 -4.07
C CYS A 271 -0.27 10.43 -3.85
N ILE A 272 0.53 9.86 -4.76
CA ILE A 272 1.99 9.78 -4.63
C ILE A 272 2.70 10.96 -5.29
N TRP A 273 2.32 11.33 -6.51
CA TRP A 273 2.95 12.42 -7.25
C TRP A 273 2.39 13.79 -6.85
N GLY A 274 1.11 13.85 -6.46
CA GLY A 274 0.44 15.08 -6.02
C GLY A 274 0.67 16.23 -7.00
N TRP A 275 0.15 16.11 -8.22
CA TRP A 275 0.24 17.22 -9.18
C TRP A 275 -0.60 18.43 -8.75
N ASP A 276 -1.55 18.22 -7.84
CA ASP A 276 -2.07 19.29 -6.98
C ASP A 276 -1.49 19.18 -5.55
N ASN A 277 -1.71 20.20 -4.72
CA ASN A 277 -1.20 20.21 -3.35
C ASN A 277 -2.12 19.50 -2.32
N LEU A 278 -3.29 18.99 -2.73
CA LEU A 278 -4.30 18.45 -1.83
C LEU A 278 -3.81 17.18 -1.09
N PRO A 279 -3.24 16.12 -1.73
CA PRO A 279 -2.73 14.96 -1.02
C PRO A 279 -1.70 15.32 0.05
N ARG A 280 -0.81 16.29 -0.23
CA ARG A 280 0.20 16.77 0.73
C ARG A 280 -0.45 17.51 1.90
N THR A 281 -1.42 18.37 1.60
CA THR A 281 -2.20 19.10 2.62
C THR A 281 -3.00 18.13 3.49
N MET A 282 -3.59 17.09 2.91
CA MET A 282 -4.29 16.04 3.63
C MET A 282 -3.33 15.25 4.52
N LEU A 283 -2.13 14.90 4.04
CA LEU A 283 -1.13 14.23 4.89
C LEU A 283 -0.81 15.07 6.13
N MET A 284 -0.58 16.38 5.97
CA MET A 284 -0.35 17.29 7.11
C MET A 284 -1.56 17.38 8.04
N TYR A 285 -2.79 17.40 7.50
CA TYR A 285 -3.99 17.47 8.34
C TYR A 285 -4.21 16.17 9.13
N TYR A 286 -3.96 15.03 8.49
CA TYR A 286 -4.21 13.70 9.04
C TYR A 286 -3.13 13.22 10.00
N THR A 287 -1.99 13.92 10.15
CA THR A 287 -1.05 13.65 11.25
C THR A 287 -1.66 13.90 12.62
N ASN A 288 -2.69 14.74 12.71
CA ASN A 288 -3.41 15.06 13.95
C ASN A 288 -4.89 14.65 13.89
N PHE A 289 -5.23 13.59 13.15
CA PHE A 289 -6.58 13.03 13.07
C PHE A 289 -6.59 11.58 13.58
N VAL A 290 -7.45 11.26 14.54
CA VAL A 290 -7.51 9.90 15.12
C VAL A 290 -8.09 8.89 14.12
N SER A 291 -7.43 7.73 14.01
CA SER A 291 -7.75 6.70 13.00
C SER A 291 -7.62 7.23 11.57
N SER A 292 -6.50 7.90 11.28
CA SER A 292 -6.20 8.52 9.99
C SER A 292 -6.40 7.62 8.75
N PRO A 293 -6.13 6.29 8.80
CA PRO A 293 -6.40 5.38 7.68
C PRO A 293 -7.87 5.29 7.25
N GLU A 294 -8.80 5.60 8.16
CA GLU A 294 -10.24 5.61 7.91
C GLU A 294 -10.74 6.97 7.36
N GLY A 295 -9.86 7.86 6.92
CA GLY A 295 -10.30 9.16 6.39
C GLY A 295 -9.39 9.82 5.35
N TYR A 296 -8.08 9.53 5.34
CA TYR A 296 -7.15 10.16 4.40
C TYR A 296 -7.57 9.94 2.93
N PHE A 297 -7.69 8.68 2.51
CA PHE A 297 -7.99 8.35 1.11
C PHE A 297 -9.40 8.79 0.71
N GLN A 298 -10.39 8.65 1.62
CA GLN A 298 -11.77 9.09 1.42
C GLN A 298 -11.85 10.60 1.21
N THR A 299 -11.15 11.37 2.03
CA THR A 299 -11.16 12.83 1.92
C THR A 299 -10.42 13.28 0.67
N VAL A 300 -9.28 12.66 0.33
CA VAL A 300 -8.58 12.98 -0.92
C VAL A 300 -9.46 12.68 -2.14
N ILE A 301 -10.05 11.49 -2.25
CA ILE A 301 -10.83 11.11 -3.45
C ILE A 301 -12.08 11.99 -3.61
N CYS A 302 -12.78 12.29 -2.51
CA CYS A 302 -14.04 13.02 -2.56
C CYS A 302 -13.89 14.54 -2.74
N ASN A 303 -12.71 15.10 -2.51
CA ASN A 303 -12.46 16.54 -2.70
C ASN A 303 -11.81 16.86 -4.06
N VAL A 304 -11.68 15.87 -4.96
CA VAL A 304 -11.10 16.06 -6.30
C VAL A 304 -12.16 15.74 -7.36
N PRO A 305 -12.64 16.72 -8.14
CA PRO A 305 -13.73 16.53 -9.09
C PRO A 305 -13.51 15.42 -10.14
N GLU A 306 -12.25 15.16 -10.50
CA GLU A 306 -11.85 14.08 -11.41
C GLU A 306 -12.09 12.70 -10.80
N PHE A 307 -11.68 12.51 -9.54
CA PHE A 307 -11.73 11.20 -8.88
C PHE A 307 -13.03 10.95 -8.11
N SER A 308 -13.71 12.00 -7.63
CA SER A 308 -14.93 11.86 -6.83
C SER A 308 -16.06 11.14 -7.57
N LYS A 309 -16.10 11.26 -8.91
CA LYS A 309 -17.05 10.57 -9.80
C LYS A 309 -16.73 9.09 -10.05
N THR A 310 -15.52 8.67 -9.70
CA THR A 310 -15.03 7.30 -9.87
C THR A 310 -15.12 6.48 -8.58
N ALA A 311 -15.54 7.11 -7.48
CA ALA A 311 -15.69 6.47 -6.19
C ALA A 311 -16.91 5.53 -6.20
N VAL A 312 -16.68 4.27 -5.87
CA VAL A 312 -17.69 3.25 -5.62
C VAL A 312 -17.68 2.98 -4.13
N ASN A 313 -18.79 3.28 -3.45
CA ASN A 313 -18.88 3.34 -1.99
C ASN A 313 -19.01 1.94 -1.35
N HIS A 314 -17.93 1.15 -1.45
CA HIS A 314 -17.79 -0.18 -0.87
C HIS A 314 -16.30 -0.58 -0.90
N ASP A 315 -15.81 -1.30 0.10
CA ASP A 315 -14.38 -1.68 0.23
C ASP A 315 -14.06 -3.11 -0.27
N LEU A 316 -15.07 -3.84 -0.74
CA LEU A 316 -15.02 -5.24 -1.21
C LEU A 316 -14.75 -6.26 -0.11
N HIS A 317 -14.87 -5.86 1.16
CA HIS A 317 -14.69 -6.73 2.31
C HIS A 317 -16.03 -7.05 2.96
N TYR A 318 -16.20 -8.32 3.36
CA TYR A 318 -17.19 -8.68 4.36
C TYR A 318 -16.60 -8.43 5.75
N ILE A 319 -17.21 -7.50 6.49
CA ILE A 319 -16.82 -7.16 7.86
C ILE A 319 -18.06 -7.25 8.75
N SER A 320 -17.95 -8.02 9.83
CA SER A 320 -19.01 -8.13 10.84
C SER A 320 -18.72 -7.21 12.02
N TRP A 321 -19.67 -6.33 12.35
CA TRP A 321 -19.54 -5.32 13.41
C TRP A 321 -20.66 -5.45 14.45
N ASP A 322 -20.33 -5.06 15.69
CA ASP A 322 -21.34 -4.75 16.71
C ASP A 322 -22.26 -3.61 16.26
N THR A 323 -23.45 -3.51 16.87
CA THR A 323 -24.34 -2.35 16.71
C THR A 323 -24.56 -1.68 18.06
N PRO A 324 -23.98 -0.50 18.33
CA PRO A 324 -23.09 0.29 17.46
C PRO A 324 -21.69 -0.34 17.30
N PRO A 325 -20.94 -0.02 16.22
CA PRO A 325 -19.61 -0.59 16.00
C PRO A 325 -18.63 -0.27 17.13
N GLN A 326 -17.95 -1.31 17.63
CA GLN A 326 -16.81 -1.17 18.54
C GLN A 326 -15.51 -0.83 17.79
N GLN A 327 -14.37 -0.70 18.51
CA GLN A 327 -13.07 -0.38 17.90
C GLN A 327 -12.58 -1.44 16.91
N HIS A 328 -12.97 -2.70 17.10
CA HIS A 328 -12.53 -3.80 16.25
C HIS A 328 -13.72 -4.66 15.82
N PRO A 329 -13.73 -5.16 14.57
CA PRO A 329 -14.81 -6.01 14.08
C PRO A 329 -14.77 -7.37 14.79
N HIS A 330 -15.86 -8.12 14.68
CA HIS A 330 -15.94 -9.49 15.18
C HIS A 330 -14.89 -10.38 14.51
N VAL A 331 -14.38 -11.35 15.28
CA VAL A 331 -13.60 -12.44 14.71
C VAL A 331 -14.58 -13.40 14.04
N LEU A 332 -14.41 -13.60 12.74
CA LEU A 332 -15.24 -14.49 11.96
C LEU A 332 -14.92 -15.95 12.26
N SER A 333 -15.96 -16.78 12.27
CA SER A 333 -15.92 -18.21 12.56
C SER A 333 -16.72 -19.01 11.53
N LEU A 334 -16.81 -20.32 11.69
CA LEU A 334 -17.65 -21.17 10.84
C LEU A 334 -19.13 -20.76 10.85
N ASN A 335 -19.61 -20.13 11.93
CA ASN A 335 -21.00 -19.67 12.04
C ASN A 335 -21.30 -18.51 11.07
N ASP A 336 -20.27 -17.77 10.65
CA ASP A 336 -20.41 -16.63 9.76
C ASP A 336 -20.41 -17.03 8.27
N THR A 337 -20.12 -18.30 7.97
CA THR A 337 -19.90 -18.80 6.60
C THR A 337 -21.02 -18.41 5.63
N VAL A 338 -22.28 -18.59 6.03
CA VAL A 338 -23.42 -18.31 5.14
C VAL A 338 -23.46 -16.82 4.77
N LYS A 339 -23.38 -15.93 5.76
CA LYS A 339 -23.41 -14.48 5.54
C LYS A 339 -22.18 -13.99 4.77
N MET A 340 -21.01 -14.53 5.11
CA MET A 340 -19.75 -14.20 4.46
C MET A 340 -19.79 -14.55 2.97
N ILE A 341 -20.24 -15.75 2.61
CA ILE A 341 -20.32 -16.18 1.21
C ILE A 341 -21.46 -15.51 0.45
N SER A 342 -22.61 -15.26 1.10
CA SER A 342 -23.75 -14.60 0.45
C SER A 342 -23.53 -13.11 0.21
N SER A 343 -22.59 -12.47 0.92
CA SER A 343 -22.24 -11.06 0.72
C SER A 343 -21.76 -10.73 -0.70
N GLY A 344 -21.19 -11.71 -1.41
CA GLY A 344 -20.54 -11.51 -2.70
C GLY A 344 -19.18 -10.78 -2.62
N ALA A 345 -18.70 -10.44 -1.43
CA ALA A 345 -17.43 -9.73 -1.23
C ALA A 345 -16.23 -10.55 -1.74
N ALA A 346 -15.16 -9.85 -2.15
CA ALA A 346 -13.93 -10.49 -2.61
C ALA A 346 -13.06 -10.96 -1.44
N PHE A 347 -13.14 -10.26 -0.30
CA PHE A 347 -12.35 -10.51 0.90
C PHE A 347 -13.24 -10.52 2.15
N ALA A 348 -12.73 -11.04 3.25
CA ALA A 348 -13.39 -10.98 4.55
C ALA A 348 -12.41 -10.73 5.68
N ARG A 349 -12.92 -10.17 6.78
CA ARG A 349 -12.15 -9.95 8.01
C ARG A 349 -13.02 -9.84 9.28
N LYS A 350 -12.48 -10.14 10.46
CA LYS A 350 -11.09 -10.55 10.74
C LYS A 350 -10.99 -12.02 11.17
N PHE A 351 -9.91 -12.69 10.81
CA PHE A 351 -9.68 -14.09 11.17
C PHE A 351 -8.61 -14.25 12.25
N ARG A 352 -8.79 -15.25 13.11
CA ARG A 352 -7.73 -15.73 14.01
C ARG A 352 -6.75 -16.61 13.25
N ARG A 353 -5.54 -16.70 13.79
CA ARG A 353 -4.54 -17.66 13.31
C ARG A 353 -5.09 -19.08 13.47
N ASP A 354 -4.91 -19.89 12.43
CA ASP A 354 -5.24 -21.32 12.41
C ASP A 354 -6.72 -21.64 12.73
N ASP A 355 -7.62 -20.69 12.48
CA ASP A 355 -9.05 -20.90 12.64
C ASP A 355 -9.60 -21.84 11.55
N LYS A 356 -10.48 -22.78 11.94
CA LYS A 356 -11.11 -23.76 11.03
C LYS A 356 -11.89 -23.11 9.90
N VAL A 357 -12.36 -21.87 10.07
CA VAL A 357 -13.00 -21.12 8.99
C VAL A 357 -12.04 -20.85 7.82
N LEU A 358 -10.74 -20.66 8.07
CA LEU A 358 -9.74 -20.48 7.02
C LEU A 358 -9.58 -21.75 6.19
N ASP A 359 -9.61 -22.93 6.82
CA ASP A 359 -9.57 -24.22 6.10
C ASP A 359 -10.82 -24.41 5.25
N MET A 360 -11.98 -23.97 5.74
CA MET A 360 -13.21 -23.98 4.96
C MET A 360 -13.10 -23.06 3.74
N ILE A 361 -12.56 -21.84 3.90
CA ILE A 361 -12.34 -20.93 2.78
C ILE A 361 -11.33 -21.53 1.79
N ASP A 362 -10.23 -22.13 2.26
CA ASP A 362 -9.27 -22.80 1.40
C ASP A 362 -9.90 -23.92 0.57
N LYS A 363 -10.81 -24.72 1.14
CA LYS A 363 -11.60 -25.69 0.37
C LYS A 363 -12.47 -25.03 -0.70
N LEU A 364 -13.10 -23.90 -0.38
CA LEU A 364 -13.89 -23.12 -1.36
C LEU A 364 -13.01 -22.60 -2.50
N LEU A 365 -11.77 -22.19 -2.20
CA LEU A 365 -10.74 -21.79 -3.15
C LEU A 365 -10.05 -22.99 -3.83
N ARG A 366 -10.52 -24.22 -3.57
CA ARG A 366 -9.99 -25.50 -4.10
C ARG A 366 -8.52 -25.75 -3.74
N ARG A 367 -8.06 -25.21 -2.61
CA ARG A 367 -6.82 -25.62 -1.93
C ARG A 367 -7.11 -26.88 -1.10
N ARG A 368 -6.12 -27.78 -1.00
CA ARG A 368 -6.21 -28.94 -0.10
C ARG A 368 -5.82 -28.52 1.30
N ASN A 369 -6.55 -29.02 2.30
CA ASN A 369 -6.31 -28.71 3.71
C ASN A 369 -4.86 -28.97 4.11
N GLY A 370 -4.19 -27.97 4.68
CA GLY A 370 -2.83 -28.11 5.19
C GLY A 370 -1.74 -28.30 4.13
N GLU A 371 -2.06 -28.21 2.82
CA GLU A 371 -1.02 -28.19 1.78
C GLU A 371 -0.48 -26.77 1.59
N ASP A 372 0.82 -26.60 1.84
CA ASP A 372 1.58 -25.42 1.46
C ASP A 372 1.57 -25.24 -0.06
N GLY A 373 0.61 -24.48 -0.58
CA GLY A 373 0.44 -24.29 -2.02
C GLY A 373 -0.34 -23.04 -2.40
N PHE A 374 -0.26 -22.69 -3.69
CA PHE A 374 -0.99 -21.57 -4.31
C PHE A 374 -2.46 -21.94 -4.58
N THR A 375 -3.34 -20.95 -4.56
CA THR A 375 -4.71 -21.11 -5.09
C THR A 375 -4.65 -21.47 -6.59
N PRO A 376 -5.19 -22.62 -7.02
CA PRO A 376 -5.08 -23.02 -8.42
C PRO A 376 -5.94 -22.15 -9.35
N GLY A 377 -5.30 -21.52 -10.34
CA GLY A 377 -5.96 -20.82 -11.46
C GLY A 377 -5.74 -21.49 -12.81
N GLY A 378 -6.15 -20.83 -13.90
CA GLY A 378 -5.90 -21.25 -15.27
C GLY A 378 -4.43 -21.14 -15.67
N TRP A 379 -3.69 -20.22 -15.04
CA TRP A 379 -2.24 -20.08 -15.16
C TRP A 379 -1.46 -21.26 -14.58
N CYS A 380 -2.05 -22.02 -13.67
CA CYS A 380 -1.32 -23.03 -12.90
C CYS A 380 -1.04 -24.30 -13.73
N SER A 381 0.23 -24.69 -13.81
CA SER A 381 0.71 -25.87 -14.55
C SER A 381 1.73 -26.69 -13.73
N GLY A 382 2.17 -27.82 -14.28
CA GLY A 382 3.20 -28.69 -13.69
C GLY A 382 2.68 -29.83 -12.79
N LYS A 383 3.62 -30.68 -12.37
CA LYS A 383 3.42 -31.80 -11.43
C LYS A 383 4.52 -31.72 -10.35
N PRO A 384 4.19 -31.49 -9.05
CA PRO A 384 2.87 -31.29 -8.47
C PRO A 384 2.15 -30.03 -9.02
N LYS A 385 0.82 -29.97 -8.86
CA LYS A 385 -0.02 -28.91 -9.43
C LYS A 385 0.44 -27.53 -8.94
N CYS A 386 0.54 -26.56 -9.85
CA CYS A 386 1.01 -25.20 -9.60
C CYS A 386 2.50 -25.10 -9.25
N SER A 387 3.31 -26.06 -9.67
CA SER A 387 4.78 -25.96 -9.59
C SER A 387 5.38 -25.09 -10.71
N MET A 388 4.63 -24.82 -11.78
CA MET A 388 5.07 -24.01 -12.92
C MET A 388 4.01 -22.99 -13.35
N VAL A 389 4.48 -21.86 -13.87
CA VAL A 389 3.64 -20.86 -14.55
C VAL A 389 3.36 -21.32 -15.98
N GLY A 390 2.08 -21.53 -16.29
CA GLY A 390 1.55 -21.76 -17.63
C GLY A 390 1.06 -20.46 -18.26
N ASP A 391 -0.04 -20.53 -19.01
CA ASP A 391 -0.62 -19.35 -19.66
C ASP A 391 -1.32 -18.42 -18.65
N VAL A 392 -0.72 -17.26 -18.40
CA VAL A 392 -1.22 -16.25 -17.45
C VAL A 392 -2.48 -15.51 -17.93
N ALA A 393 -2.84 -15.65 -19.21
CA ALA A 393 -4.08 -15.10 -19.76
C ALA A 393 -5.25 -16.10 -19.69
N ASN A 394 -4.97 -17.38 -19.43
CA ASN A 394 -6.00 -18.38 -19.24
C ASN A 394 -6.62 -18.24 -17.85
N LEU A 395 -7.88 -17.82 -17.79
CA LEU A 395 -8.66 -17.78 -16.55
C LEU A 395 -9.60 -18.97 -16.46
N LYS A 396 -9.78 -19.50 -15.25
CA LYS A 396 -10.77 -20.53 -14.89
C LYS A 396 -11.71 -19.99 -13.80
N PRO A 397 -12.62 -19.07 -14.15
CA PRO A 397 -13.59 -18.53 -13.20
C PRO A 397 -14.44 -19.65 -12.59
N SER A 398 -14.77 -19.48 -11.32
CA SER A 398 -15.58 -20.37 -10.51
C SER A 398 -16.95 -19.76 -10.22
N VAL A 399 -17.72 -20.39 -9.33
CA VAL A 399 -18.95 -19.79 -8.80
C VAL A 399 -18.67 -18.49 -8.03
N GLY A 400 -17.43 -18.28 -7.56
CA GLY A 400 -16.97 -17.04 -6.92
C GLY A 400 -17.13 -15.83 -7.83
N ALA A 401 -16.74 -15.94 -9.10
CA ALA A 401 -16.91 -14.87 -10.09
C ALA A 401 -18.36 -14.42 -10.22
N LYS A 402 -19.32 -15.35 -10.26
CA LYS A 402 -20.75 -15.00 -10.37
C LYS A 402 -21.24 -14.21 -9.15
N ARG A 403 -20.82 -14.61 -7.94
CA ARG A 403 -21.19 -13.89 -6.71
C ARG A 403 -20.59 -12.48 -6.67
N LEU A 404 -19.30 -12.38 -7.01
CA LEU A 404 -18.60 -11.09 -7.03
C LEU A 404 -19.16 -10.16 -8.11
N GLN A 405 -19.44 -10.68 -9.31
CA GLN A 405 -20.04 -9.91 -10.40
C GLN A 405 -21.39 -9.31 -9.96
N GLY A 406 -22.24 -10.09 -9.29
CA GLY A 406 -23.52 -9.60 -8.78
C GLY A 406 -23.38 -8.44 -7.79
N LEU A 407 -22.39 -8.49 -6.89
CA LEU A 407 -22.08 -7.38 -5.99
C LEU A 407 -21.55 -6.17 -6.76
N VAL A 408 -20.54 -6.37 -7.60
CA VAL A 408 -19.85 -5.31 -8.34
C VAL A 408 -20.78 -4.59 -9.30
N ASP A 409 -21.60 -5.32 -10.08
CA ASP A 409 -22.56 -4.73 -11.02
C ASP A 409 -23.55 -3.83 -10.31
N ARG A 410 -24.08 -4.28 -9.15
CA ARG A 410 -24.97 -3.48 -8.33
C ARG A 410 -24.30 -2.20 -7.87
N LEU A 411 -23.11 -2.29 -7.28
CA LEU A 411 -22.37 -1.15 -6.73
C LEU A 411 -21.99 -0.13 -7.82
N VAL A 412 -21.53 -0.60 -8.98
CA VAL A 412 -21.18 0.27 -10.11
C VAL A 412 -22.42 0.94 -10.68
N ASN A 413 -23.55 0.24 -10.76
CA ASN A 413 -24.80 0.83 -11.20
C ASN A 413 -25.33 1.89 -10.22
N GLU A 414 -25.24 1.65 -8.91
CA GLU A 414 -25.56 2.65 -7.87
C GLU A 414 -24.67 3.90 -7.99
N ALA A 415 -23.36 3.72 -8.19
CA ALA A 415 -22.44 4.83 -8.39
C ALA A 415 -22.79 5.64 -9.64
N LYS A 416 -23.10 4.98 -10.77
CA LYS A 416 -23.51 5.61 -12.03
C LYS A 416 -24.81 6.42 -11.91
N THR A 417 -25.74 5.99 -11.06
CA THR A 417 -27.00 6.72 -10.81
C THR A 417 -26.85 7.85 -9.79
N GLY A 418 -25.65 8.07 -9.26
CA GLY A 418 -25.36 9.13 -8.29
C GLY A 418 -25.77 8.78 -6.85
N LEU A 419 -26.09 7.51 -6.57
CA LEU A 419 -26.32 7.01 -5.22
C LEU A 419 -24.99 6.80 -4.50
N ASN A 420 -24.97 7.08 -3.20
CA ASN A 420 -23.81 6.87 -2.31
C ASN A 420 -22.50 7.53 -2.80
N GLN A 421 -22.57 8.55 -3.65
CA GLN A 421 -21.42 9.30 -4.17
C GLN A 421 -20.87 10.32 -3.15
N CYS A 422 -19.66 10.82 -3.40
CA CYS A 422 -19.04 11.91 -2.67
C CYS A 422 -19.90 13.18 -2.75
N LYS A 423 -20.79 13.38 -1.77
CA LYS A 423 -21.67 14.53 -1.62
C LYS A 423 -21.37 15.25 -0.34
#